data_AF-A0A9P6YK73-F1
#
_entry.id   AF-A0A9P6YK73-F1
#
_cell.length_a   1.000
_cell.length_b   1.000
_cell.length_c   1.000
_cell.angle_alpha   90.00
_cell.angle_beta   90.00
_cell.angle_gamma   90.00
#
_symmetry.space_group_name_H-M   'P 1'
#
loop_
_entity.id
_entity.type
_entity.pdbx_description
1 polymer ?
#
loop_
_entity_poly.entity_id
_entity_poly.type
_entity_poly.pdbx_seq_one_letter_code
_entity_poly.pdbx_strand_id
1 'polypeptide(L)'
;MSVLEPNHEQDWFRIYGEVARSGRPAQFEMEARALGRSFAVDAVRVGRAGEDKVGILFFDITARKQMEVELGESEARFSALADGLPMPVWVLDERGHARFVNSAFSEFFGGDETRVPEDVWRGLVHPDDASVFEYELQEALKAQRSMHALVRARRADGQWRWLEMTARPRFSRMGRFIGLAGSSPDVTERREIELAREELLQSERAARSAAENMARLKDEFLATLSHELRTPLTTILGWSELLLQRVDNTSPLFKGLNVIANSAGAQKRLISDMLDLSSMLLGKVQLEVEVLDLNLLLGEAIGAQELVAEGKALDVHLQLPEQPSLVLGDATRLQQVLWNLLSNAIKFTPAEGRIDLQLQADGNHWVITVHDTGDGIAPEFLNHLSWSSCMAAP
;
A
#
# COMPACT_ATOMS: atom_id res chain seq x y z
N MET A 1 16.19 -49.52 73.30
CA MET A 1 15.35 -49.21 72.12
C MET A 1 15.48 -47.72 71.87
N SER A 2 16.35 -47.34 70.93
CA SER A 2 16.44 -45.95 70.46
C SER A 2 15.11 -45.57 69.81
N VAL A 3 14.61 -44.39 70.14
CA VAL A 3 13.34 -43.83 69.67
C VAL A 3 13.33 -43.85 68.14
N LEU A 4 12.50 -44.71 67.56
CA LEU A 4 12.08 -44.58 66.16
C LEU A 4 11.33 -43.25 66.05
N GLU A 5 11.64 -42.46 65.02
CA GLU A 5 11.06 -41.14 64.85
C GLU A 5 9.52 -41.15 65.01
N PRO A 6 8.92 -40.22 65.78
CA PRO A 6 7.48 -40.24 66.10
C PRO A 6 6.54 -40.16 64.89
N ASN A 7 7.06 -39.74 63.73
CA ASN A 7 6.30 -39.56 62.48
C ASN A 7 6.57 -40.64 61.43
N HIS A 8 7.26 -41.73 61.78
CA HIS A 8 7.41 -42.86 60.86
C HIS A 8 6.07 -43.57 60.64
N GLU A 9 5.74 -43.78 59.36
CA GLU A 9 4.42 -44.20 58.88
C GLU A 9 3.98 -45.55 59.51
N GLN A 10 2.83 -45.57 60.19
CA GLN A 10 2.30 -46.74 60.91
C GLN A 10 2.10 -47.97 60.01
N ASP A 11 1.98 -47.77 58.71
CA ASP A 11 1.77 -48.83 57.72
C ASP A 11 2.91 -49.84 57.64
N TRP A 12 4.14 -49.48 58.00
CA TRP A 12 5.27 -50.40 57.86
C TRP A 12 5.22 -51.51 58.91
N PHE A 13 4.76 -51.22 60.13
CA PHE A 13 4.54 -52.26 61.15
C PHE A 13 3.50 -53.28 60.71
N ARG A 14 2.47 -52.81 59.99
CA ARG A 14 1.44 -53.68 59.41
C ARG A 14 2.03 -54.56 58.32
N ILE A 15 2.75 -53.98 57.36
CA ILE A 15 3.37 -54.70 56.24
C ILE A 15 4.38 -55.74 56.76
N TYR A 16 5.32 -55.33 57.61
CA TYR A 16 6.34 -56.24 58.14
C TYR A 16 5.75 -57.31 59.07
N GLY A 17 4.73 -56.95 59.87
CA GLY A 17 4.01 -57.91 60.69
C GLY A 17 3.24 -58.94 59.87
N GLU A 18 2.67 -58.54 58.73
CA GLU A 18 2.03 -59.46 57.79
C GLU A 18 3.06 -60.38 57.11
N VAL A 19 4.21 -59.86 56.70
CA VAL A 19 5.31 -60.68 56.13
C VAL A 19 5.81 -61.70 57.15
N ALA A 20 6.01 -61.31 58.41
CA ALA A 20 6.47 -62.20 59.47
C ALA A 20 5.47 -63.34 59.75
N ARG A 21 4.17 -63.03 59.83
CA ARG A 21 3.10 -64.01 60.12
C ARG A 21 2.73 -64.89 58.93
N SER A 22 2.57 -64.30 57.75
CA SER A 22 2.12 -65.01 56.54
C SER A 22 3.25 -65.74 55.82
N GLY A 23 4.49 -65.24 55.94
CA GLY A 23 5.62 -65.70 55.14
C GLY A 23 5.64 -65.24 53.69
N ARG A 24 4.64 -64.45 53.25
CA ARG A 24 4.64 -63.89 51.90
C ARG A 24 5.61 -62.71 51.86
N PRO A 25 6.56 -62.67 50.92
CA PRO A 25 7.45 -61.53 50.77
C PRO A 25 6.66 -60.30 50.31
N ALA A 26 7.12 -59.11 50.71
CA ALA A 26 6.57 -57.84 50.25
C ALA A 26 7.69 -56.99 49.63
N GLN A 27 7.39 -56.39 48.48
CA GLN A 27 8.26 -55.43 47.79
C GLN A 27 7.49 -54.14 47.56
N PHE A 28 8.06 -53.03 47.98
CA PHE A 28 7.43 -51.71 47.83
C PHE A 28 8.47 -50.59 47.87
N GLU A 29 8.11 -49.43 47.35
CA GLU A 29 8.92 -48.22 47.45
C GLU A 29 8.36 -47.32 48.54
N MET A 30 9.23 -46.70 49.32
CA MET A 30 8.87 -45.73 50.34
C MET A 30 9.75 -44.50 50.28
N GLU A 31 9.20 -43.37 50.70
CA GLU A 31 9.95 -42.13 50.88
C GLU A 31 10.19 -41.91 52.37
N ALA A 32 11.45 -42.00 52.80
CA ALA A 32 11.86 -41.62 54.14
C ALA A 32 12.05 -40.10 54.18
N ARG A 33 10.95 -39.35 54.33
CA ARG A 33 10.93 -37.87 54.30
C ARG A 33 11.93 -37.23 55.27
N ALA A 34 12.07 -37.80 56.47
CA ALA A 34 13.03 -37.34 57.48
C ALA A 34 14.50 -37.46 57.04
N LEU A 35 14.79 -38.41 56.15
CA LEU A 35 16.13 -38.64 55.59
C LEU A 35 16.31 -37.97 54.22
N GLY A 36 15.25 -37.42 53.63
CA GLY A 36 15.25 -36.91 52.25
C GLY A 36 15.63 -37.98 51.22
N ARG A 37 15.24 -39.24 51.47
CA ARG A 37 15.65 -40.39 50.64
C ARG A 37 14.46 -41.26 50.26
N SER A 38 14.57 -41.87 49.09
CA SER A 38 13.63 -42.91 48.64
C SER A 38 14.30 -44.27 48.71
N PHE A 39 13.59 -45.27 49.23
CA PHE A 39 14.06 -46.65 49.33
C PHE A 39 13.13 -47.61 48.60
N ALA A 40 13.69 -48.53 47.84
CA ALA A 40 13.01 -49.78 47.49
C ALA A 40 13.27 -50.78 48.61
N VAL A 41 12.21 -51.39 49.13
CA VAL A 41 12.24 -52.21 50.32
C VAL A 41 11.77 -53.61 50.00
N ASP A 42 12.64 -54.58 50.29
CA ASP A 42 12.32 -56.00 50.23
C ASP A 42 12.21 -56.56 51.65
N ALA A 43 11.03 -57.05 52.00
CA ALA A 43 10.76 -57.68 53.29
C ALA A 43 10.47 -59.18 53.11
N VAL A 44 11.21 -60.01 53.83
CA VAL A 44 11.08 -61.47 53.79
C VAL A 44 11.10 -62.07 55.20
N ARG A 45 10.34 -63.14 55.43
CA ARG A 45 10.43 -63.86 56.71
C ARG A 45 11.79 -64.55 56.84
N VAL A 46 12.40 -64.44 58.00
CA VAL A 46 13.66 -65.09 58.34
C VAL A 46 13.44 -65.99 59.55
N GLY A 47 14.03 -67.19 59.58
CA GLY A 47 13.87 -68.14 60.69
C GLY A 47 12.76 -69.18 60.47
N ARG A 48 12.54 -70.05 61.48
CA ARG A 48 11.54 -71.14 61.42
C ARG A 48 10.11 -70.62 61.56
N ALA A 49 9.14 -71.39 61.08
CA ALA A 49 7.72 -71.07 61.24
C ALA A 49 7.38 -70.90 62.74
N GLY A 50 6.87 -69.73 63.12
CA GLY A 50 6.56 -69.35 64.51
C GLY A 50 7.58 -68.42 65.20
N GLU A 51 8.69 -68.07 64.54
CA GLU A 51 9.70 -67.17 65.12
C GLU A 51 9.48 -65.66 64.85
N ASP A 52 8.38 -65.25 64.21
CA ASP A 52 7.96 -63.86 63.93
C ASP A 52 9.11 -62.87 63.59
N LYS A 53 10.08 -63.34 62.80
CA LYS A 53 11.26 -62.57 62.37
C LYS A 53 11.15 -62.20 60.90
N VAL A 54 11.50 -60.96 60.59
CA VAL A 54 11.55 -60.41 59.23
C VAL A 54 12.94 -59.84 58.97
N GLY A 55 13.49 -60.16 57.80
CA GLY A 55 14.65 -59.48 57.23
C GLY A 55 14.16 -58.39 56.29
N ILE A 56 14.72 -57.19 56.41
CA ILE A 56 14.36 -56.04 55.59
C ILE A 56 15.64 -55.55 54.90
N LEU A 57 15.59 -55.45 53.57
CA LEU A 57 16.64 -54.84 52.76
C LEU A 57 16.14 -53.49 52.25
N PHE A 58 16.97 -52.46 52.41
CA PHE A 58 16.72 -51.13 51.89
C PHE A 58 17.70 -50.84 50.76
N PHE A 59 17.19 -50.57 49.57
CA PHE A 59 17.98 -50.10 48.43
C PHE A 59 17.71 -48.61 48.23
N ASP A 60 18.75 -47.79 48.31
CA ASP A 60 18.63 -46.34 48.06
C ASP A 60 18.34 -46.11 46.56
N ILE A 61 17.15 -45.61 46.27
CA ILE A 61 16.66 -45.31 44.91
C ILE A 61 16.48 -43.80 44.70
N THR A 62 17.02 -42.96 45.59
CA THR A 62 16.84 -41.50 45.56
C THR A 62 17.29 -40.91 44.23
N ALA A 63 18.47 -41.33 43.73
CA ALA A 63 18.99 -40.84 42.45
C ALA A 63 18.08 -41.21 41.26
N ARG A 64 17.49 -42.41 41.27
CA ARG A 64 16.55 -42.83 40.22
C ARG A 64 15.28 -41.98 40.25
N LYS A 65 14.70 -41.77 41.44
CA LYS A 65 13.50 -40.93 41.61
C LYS A 65 13.73 -39.49 41.17
N GLN A 66 14.87 -38.91 41.51
CA GLN A 66 15.22 -37.56 41.08
C GLN A 66 15.35 -37.45 39.56
N MET A 67 15.98 -38.43 38.91
CA MET A 67 16.06 -38.48 37.44
C MET A 67 14.68 -38.64 36.78
N GLU A 68 13.79 -39.45 37.34
CA GLU A 68 12.41 -39.61 36.86
C GLU A 68 11.64 -38.29 36.94
N VAL A 69 11.76 -37.55 38.05
CA VAL A 69 11.12 -36.24 38.24
C VAL A 69 11.70 -35.20 37.27
N GLU A 70 13.02 -35.08 37.18
CA GLU A 70 13.67 -34.12 36.27
C GLU A 70 13.33 -34.38 34.80
N LEU A 71 13.26 -35.66 34.40
CA LEU A 71 12.82 -36.04 33.07
C LEU A 71 11.37 -35.63 32.83
N GLY A 72 10.47 -35.93 33.78
CA GLY A 72 9.06 -35.54 33.70
C GLY A 72 8.87 -34.02 33.64
N GLU A 73 9.62 -33.25 34.43
CA GLU A 73 9.59 -31.79 34.38
C GLU A 73 10.12 -31.24 33.03
N SER A 74 11.16 -31.87 32.48
CA SER A 74 11.71 -31.51 31.17
C SER A 74 10.71 -31.79 30.04
N GLU A 75 10.02 -32.93 30.09
CA GLU A 75 8.97 -33.31 29.13
C GLU A 75 7.77 -32.36 29.23
N ALA A 76 7.29 -32.09 30.43
CA ALA A 76 6.18 -31.14 30.66
C ALA A 76 6.53 -29.73 30.17
N ARG A 77 7.77 -29.27 30.42
CA ARG A 77 8.26 -27.98 29.92
C ARG A 77 8.33 -27.94 28.40
N PHE A 78 8.79 -29.01 27.76
CA PHE A 78 8.82 -29.10 26.30
C PHE A 78 7.41 -29.01 25.69
N SER A 79 6.45 -29.77 26.21
CA SER A 79 5.06 -29.72 25.75
C SER A 79 4.49 -28.31 25.90
N ALA A 80 4.62 -27.70 27.08
CA ALA A 80 4.10 -26.35 27.33
C ALA A 80 4.67 -25.28 26.39
N LEU A 81 5.96 -25.38 26.03
CA LEU A 81 6.59 -24.46 25.07
C LEU A 81 6.07 -24.68 23.64
N ALA A 82 5.90 -25.95 23.23
CA ALA A 82 5.40 -26.28 21.91
C ALA A 82 3.92 -25.91 21.74
N ASP A 83 3.09 -26.15 22.76
CA ASP A 83 1.66 -25.83 22.78
C ASP A 83 1.41 -24.32 22.87
N GLY A 84 2.37 -23.55 23.38
CA GLY A 84 2.33 -22.08 23.37
C GLY A 84 2.57 -21.45 21.99
N LEU A 85 3.00 -22.22 20.99
CA LEU A 85 3.22 -21.71 19.64
C LEU A 85 1.91 -21.71 18.84
N PRO A 86 1.55 -20.60 18.15
CA PRO A 86 0.30 -20.48 17.41
C PRO A 86 0.36 -21.16 16.02
N MET A 87 1.13 -22.24 15.89
CA MET A 87 1.35 -22.94 14.64
C MET A 87 1.53 -24.44 14.88
N PRO A 88 1.13 -25.30 13.93
CA PRO A 88 1.41 -26.73 13.99
C PRO A 88 2.90 -27.00 14.15
N VAL A 89 3.26 -27.76 15.17
CA VAL A 89 4.61 -28.26 15.44
C VAL A 89 4.55 -29.77 15.51
N TRP A 90 5.56 -30.42 14.93
CA TRP A 90 5.62 -31.87 14.84
C TRP A 90 7.07 -32.37 14.94
N VAL A 91 7.22 -33.60 15.42
CA VAL A 91 8.49 -34.31 15.46
C VAL A 91 8.30 -35.67 14.81
N LEU A 92 9.15 -35.99 13.86
CA LEU A 92 9.22 -37.31 13.23
C LEU A 92 10.46 -38.06 13.74
N ASP A 93 10.38 -39.39 13.76
CA ASP A 93 11.56 -40.23 13.94
C ASP A 93 12.33 -40.45 12.62
N GLU A 94 13.37 -41.28 12.68
CA GLU A 94 14.25 -41.63 11.56
C GLU A 94 13.54 -42.32 10.39
N ARG A 95 12.32 -42.81 10.58
CA ARG A 95 11.49 -43.43 9.54
C ARG A 95 10.44 -42.48 8.97
N GLY A 96 10.39 -41.24 9.47
CA GLY A 96 9.35 -40.28 9.12
C GLY A 96 8.06 -40.46 9.93
N HIS A 97 8.05 -41.29 10.98
CA HIS A 97 6.85 -41.48 11.79
C HIS A 97 6.71 -40.41 12.86
N ALA A 98 5.51 -39.86 13.01
CA ALA A 98 5.28 -38.82 14.01
C ALA A 98 5.37 -39.36 15.45
N ARG A 99 6.16 -38.67 16.27
CA ARG A 99 6.41 -38.97 17.69
C ARG A 99 5.81 -37.92 18.62
N PHE A 100 5.58 -36.72 18.10
CA PHE A 100 5.00 -35.60 18.83
C PHE A 100 4.30 -34.67 17.84
N VAL A 101 3.16 -34.13 18.27
CA VAL A 101 2.50 -32.96 17.68
C VAL A 101 2.02 -32.07 18.82
N ASN A 102 1.99 -30.76 18.62
CA ASN A 102 1.44 -29.84 19.62
C ASN A 102 -0.08 -29.68 19.48
N SER A 103 -0.71 -28.98 20.42
CA SER A 103 -2.14 -28.65 20.39
C SER A 103 -2.57 -27.96 19.09
N ALA A 104 -1.81 -26.97 18.61
CA ALA A 104 -2.12 -26.23 17.39
C ALA A 104 -2.16 -27.14 16.14
N PHE A 105 -1.37 -28.21 16.09
CA PHE A 105 -1.46 -29.21 15.03
C PHE A 105 -2.82 -29.92 15.05
N SER A 106 -3.23 -30.39 16.23
CA SER A 106 -4.49 -31.11 16.43
C SER A 106 -5.70 -30.22 16.16
N GLU A 107 -5.66 -28.97 16.62
CA GLU A 107 -6.69 -27.96 16.34
C GLU A 107 -6.79 -27.65 14.84
N PHE A 108 -5.66 -27.54 14.15
CA PHE A 108 -5.63 -27.23 12.72
C PHE A 108 -6.17 -28.38 11.86
N PHE A 109 -5.73 -29.62 12.13
CA PHE A 109 -6.06 -30.79 11.31
C PHE A 109 -7.28 -31.59 11.79
N GLY A 110 -7.78 -31.34 13.00
CA GLY A 110 -8.96 -32.00 13.56
C GLY A 110 -8.69 -33.40 14.11
N GLY A 111 -7.48 -33.64 14.61
CA GLY A 111 -7.03 -34.92 15.16
C GLY A 111 -7.18 -35.04 16.68
N ASP A 112 -7.16 -36.26 17.19
CA ASP A 112 -7.08 -36.55 18.62
C ASP A 112 -5.62 -36.47 19.07
N GLU A 113 -5.31 -35.55 20.00
CA GLU A 113 -3.97 -35.38 20.59
C GLU A 113 -3.41 -36.68 21.21
N THR A 114 -4.29 -37.58 21.63
CA THR A 114 -3.89 -38.85 22.24
C THR A 114 -3.47 -39.91 21.22
N ARG A 115 -3.67 -39.66 19.92
CA ARG A 115 -3.37 -40.61 18.84
C ARG A 115 -2.68 -39.94 17.66
N VAL A 116 -1.36 -39.84 17.76
CA VAL A 116 -0.49 -39.39 16.66
C VAL A 116 -0.39 -40.52 15.60
N PRO A 117 -0.87 -40.33 14.35
CA PRO A 117 -0.71 -41.31 13.29
C PRO A 117 0.77 -41.51 12.93
N GLU A 118 1.18 -42.73 12.59
CA GLU A 118 2.55 -42.98 12.08
C GLU A 118 2.83 -42.13 10.83
N ASP A 119 1.93 -42.17 9.84
CA ASP A 119 1.99 -41.30 8.67
C ASP A 119 1.04 -40.12 8.86
N VAL A 120 1.57 -39.07 9.48
CA VAL A 120 0.78 -37.90 9.88
C VAL A 120 0.30 -37.08 8.68
N TRP A 121 0.98 -37.16 7.53
CA TRP A 121 0.69 -36.31 6.36
C TRP A 121 -0.31 -36.94 5.39
N ARG A 122 -0.57 -38.24 5.52
CA ARG A 122 -1.43 -38.99 4.62
C ARG A 122 -2.82 -38.40 4.51
N GLY A 123 -3.14 -37.87 3.33
CA GLY A 123 -4.45 -37.28 3.04
C GLY A 123 -4.69 -35.91 3.69
N LEU A 124 -3.67 -35.29 4.30
CA LEU A 124 -3.70 -33.90 4.76
C LEU A 124 -3.18 -32.95 3.68
N VAL A 125 -2.16 -33.35 2.92
CA VAL A 125 -1.60 -32.56 1.81
C VAL A 125 -2.49 -32.68 0.57
N HIS A 126 -2.63 -31.58 -0.16
CA HIS A 126 -3.40 -31.51 -1.41
C HIS A 126 -2.84 -32.52 -2.44
N PRO A 127 -3.69 -33.22 -3.22
CA PRO A 127 -3.24 -34.24 -4.16
C PRO A 127 -2.16 -33.79 -5.14
N ASP A 128 -2.27 -32.57 -5.68
CA ASP A 128 -1.28 -31.98 -6.60
C ASP A 128 0.10 -31.74 -5.95
N ASP A 129 0.13 -31.50 -4.63
CA ASP A 129 1.33 -31.12 -3.90
C ASP A 129 1.96 -32.34 -3.19
N ALA A 130 1.18 -33.42 -3.00
CA ALA A 130 1.52 -34.57 -2.18
C ALA A 130 2.78 -35.31 -2.66
N SER A 131 2.95 -35.50 -3.97
CA SER A 131 4.10 -36.22 -4.53
C SER A 131 5.41 -35.46 -4.34
N VAL A 132 5.38 -34.14 -4.53
CA VAL A 132 6.53 -33.24 -4.36
C VAL A 132 6.91 -33.16 -2.89
N PHE A 133 5.91 -33.01 -2.01
CA PHE A 133 6.12 -32.99 -0.57
C PHE A 133 6.73 -34.30 -0.05
N GLU A 134 6.18 -35.45 -0.45
CA GLU A 134 6.68 -36.75 -0.04
C GLU A 134 8.14 -36.95 -0.47
N TYR A 135 8.47 -36.57 -1.71
CA TYR A 135 9.85 -36.63 -2.20
C TYR A 135 10.80 -35.77 -1.36
N GLU A 136 10.41 -34.52 -1.07
CA GLU A 136 11.22 -33.60 -0.26
C GLU A 136 11.41 -34.11 1.17
N LEU A 137 10.36 -34.65 1.79
CA LEU A 137 10.42 -35.25 3.12
C LEU A 137 11.35 -36.47 3.15
N GLN A 138 11.22 -37.39 2.18
CA GLN A 138 12.06 -38.58 2.08
C GLN A 138 13.53 -38.22 1.84
N GLU A 139 13.80 -37.27 0.97
CA GLU A 139 15.18 -36.80 0.73
C GLU A 139 15.75 -36.09 1.95
N ALA A 140 14.96 -35.33 2.70
CA ALA A 140 15.39 -34.71 3.94
C ALA A 140 15.74 -35.73 5.04
N LEU A 141 14.94 -36.79 5.18
CA LEU A 141 15.21 -37.90 6.08
C LEU A 141 16.49 -38.66 5.68
N LYS A 142 16.62 -39.00 4.39
CA LYS A 142 17.75 -39.77 3.85
C LYS A 142 19.07 -39.00 3.90
N ALA A 143 19.05 -37.73 3.49
CA ALA A 143 20.23 -36.87 3.50
C ALA A 143 20.47 -36.18 4.85
N GLN A 144 19.58 -36.37 5.83
CA GLN A 144 19.65 -35.79 7.17
C GLN A 144 19.80 -34.26 7.12
N ARG A 145 19.04 -33.62 6.24
CA ARG A 145 19.09 -32.17 5.97
C ARG A 145 17.81 -31.48 6.40
N SER A 146 17.87 -30.15 6.48
CA SER A 146 16.67 -29.35 6.62
C SER A 146 15.80 -29.45 5.36
N MET A 147 14.48 -29.34 5.55
CA MET A 147 13.51 -29.24 4.46
C MET A 147 12.75 -27.92 4.53
N HIS A 148 12.30 -27.48 3.37
CA HIS A 148 11.33 -26.41 3.20
C HIS A 148 10.36 -26.82 2.11
N ALA A 149 9.07 -26.73 2.39
CA ALA A 149 8.02 -27.00 1.42
C ALA A 149 6.87 -26.01 1.64
N LEU A 150 6.32 -25.50 0.54
CA LEU A 150 5.10 -24.72 0.56
C LEU A 150 4.00 -25.55 -0.10
N VAL A 151 3.02 -25.97 0.67
CA VAL A 151 2.00 -26.91 0.20
C VAL A 151 0.62 -26.48 0.66
N ARG A 152 -0.41 -26.89 -0.08
CA ARG A 152 -1.78 -26.81 0.38
C ARG A 152 -2.07 -27.99 1.30
N ALA A 153 -2.60 -27.70 2.48
CA ALA A 153 -3.04 -28.70 3.42
C ALA A 153 -4.50 -28.48 3.80
N ARG A 154 -5.23 -29.57 4.07
CA ARG A 154 -6.64 -29.54 4.41
C ARG A 154 -6.81 -29.32 5.91
N ARG A 155 -7.42 -28.20 6.28
CA ARG A 155 -7.80 -27.90 7.66
C ARG A 155 -9.01 -28.75 8.09
N ALA A 156 -9.27 -28.86 9.39
CA ALA A 156 -10.39 -29.60 9.97
C ALA A 156 -11.77 -29.20 9.40
N ASP A 157 -11.94 -27.94 8.99
CA ASP A 157 -13.15 -27.41 8.35
C ASP A 157 -13.28 -27.78 6.87
N GLY A 158 -12.30 -28.51 6.31
CA GLY A 158 -12.25 -28.92 4.91
C GLY A 158 -11.64 -27.89 3.96
N GLN A 159 -11.29 -26.69 4.43
CA GLN A 159 -10.67 -25.67 3.59
C GLN A 159 -9.20 -26.00 3.30
N TRP A 160 -8.76 -25.66 2.09
CA TRP A 160 -7.35 -25.72 1.72
C TRP A 160 -6.64 -24.46 2.19
N ARG A 161 -5.54 -24.65 2.91
CA ARG A 161 -4.70 -23.59 3.45
C ARG A 161 -3.26 -23.80 2.99
N TRP A 162 -2.56 -22.72 2.69
CA TRP A 162 -1.14 -22.74 2.38
C TRP A 162 -0.34 -22.87 3.67
N LEU A 163 0.39 -23.98 3.83
CA LEU A 163 1.31 -24.18 4.93
C LEU A 163 2.75 -24.07 4.44
N GLU A 164 3.55 -23.27 5.14
CA GLU A 164 4.99 -23.22 4.96
C GLU A 164 5.65 -24.22 5.92
N MET A 165 5.95 -25.40 5.43
CA MET A 165 6.49 -26.50 6.22
C MET A 165 8.00 -26.44 6.23
N THR A 166 8.57 -26.30 7.42
CA THR A 166 10.01 -26.28 7.63
C THR A 166 10.38 -27.33 8.66
N ALA A 167 11.47 -28.07 8.42
CA ALA A 167 11.97 -29.01 9.42
C ALA A 167 13.49 -29.06 9.43
N ARG A 168 14.04 -29.44 10.59
CA ARG A 168 15.49 -29.57 10.84
C ARG A 168 15.83 -30.94 11.39
N PRO A 169 17.01 -31.49 11.03
CA PRO A 169 17.47 -32.76 11.56
C PRO A 169 17.81 -32.68 13.04
N ARG A 170 17.46 -33.74 13.77
CA ARG A 170 17.77 -33.92 15.17
C ARG A 170 18.77 -35.05 15.34
N PHE A 171 19.69 -34.87 16.28
CA PHE A 171 20.70 -35.86 16.61
C PHE A 171 20.70 -36.15 18.11
N SER A 172 20.91 -37.42 18.46
CA SER A 172 21.16 -37.84 19.83
C SER A 172 22.49 -37.28 20.35
N ARG A 173 22.73 -37.39 21.66
CA ARG A 173 24.00 -37.02 22.29
C ARG A 173 25.22 -37.74 21.70
N MET A 174 25.02 -38.89 21.06
CA MET A 174 26.08 -39.67 20.40
C MET A 174 26.24 -39.31 18.90
N GLY A 175 25.58 -38.27 18.41
CA GLY A 175 25.65 -37.85 17.00
C GLY A 175 24.83 -38.71 16.03
N ARG A 176 24.07 -39.70 16.52
CA ARG A 176 23.14 -40.49 15.68
C ARG A 176 21.91 -39.65 15.33
N PHE A 177 21.51 -39.65 14.06
CA PHE A 177 20.26 -39.06 13.57
C PHE A 177 19.05 -39.72 14.24
N ILE A 178 18.12 -38.91 14.75
CA ILE A 178 16.91 -39.35 15.47
C ILE A 178 15.63 -38.79 14.86
N GLY A 179 15.69 -38.30 13.62
CA GLY A 179 14.53 -37.78 12.88
C GLY A 179 14.53 -36.26 12.71
N LEU A 180 13.36 -35.71 12.40
CA LEU A 180 13.15 -34.30 12.07
C LEU A 180 12.25 -33.62 13.10
N ALA A 181 12.47 -32.34 13.36
CA ALA A 181 11.49 -31.50 14.04
C ALA A 181 11.14 -30.32 13.13
N GLY A 182 9.85 -30.06 12.98
CA GLY A 182 9.35 -29.05 12.07
C GLY A 182 8.13 -28.31 12.58
N SER A 183 7.82 -27.26 11.84
CA SER A 183 6.64 -26.41 12.04
C SER A 183 5.97 -26.15 10.70
N SER A 184 4.67 -25.88 10.73
CA SER A 184 3.87 -25.66 9.53
C SER A 184 2.93 -24.45 9.71
N PRO A 185 3.46 -23.23 9.86
CA PRO A 185 2.64 -22.01 9.90
C PRO A 185 1.72 -21.88 8.68
N ASP A 186 0.49 -21.45 8.93
CA ASP A 186 -0.47 -21.06 7.89
C ASP A 186 -0.09 -19.69 7.34
N VAL A 187 0.20 -19.65 6.04
CA VAL A 187 0.60 -18.45 5.30
C VAL A 187 -0.46 -18.03 4.27
N THR A 188 -1.67 -18.60 4.34
CA THR A 188 -2.76 -18.33 3.37
C THR A 188 -3.09 -16.85 3.31
N GLU A 189 -3.45 -16.24 4.44
CA GLU A 189 -3.83 -14.82 4.50
C GLU A 189 -2.69 -13.91 4.04
N ARG A 190 -1.46 -14.20 4.50
CA ARG A 190 -0.27 -13.46 4.07
C ARG A 190 -0.10 -13.50 2.55
N ARG A 191 -0.26 -14.67 1.93
CA ARG A 191 -0.15 -14.83 0.46
C ARG A 191 -1.28 -14.12 -0.28
N GLU A 192 -2.51 -14.21 0.21
CA GLU A 192 -3.67 -13.52 -0.40
C GLU A 192 -3.47 -12.01 -0.39
N ILE A 193 -2.97 -11.45 0.72
CA ILE A 193 -2.64 -10.02 0.82
C ILE A 193 -1.49 -9.65 -0.12
N GLU A 194 -0.42 -10.46 -0.18
CA GLU A 194 0.72 -10.20 -1.06
C GLU A 194 0.30 -10.21 -2.55
N LEU A 195 -0.51 -11.20 -2.97
CA LEU A 195 -1.03 -11.29 -4.35
C LEU A 195 -1.96 -10.13 -4.69
N ALA A 196 -2.93 -9.81 -3.82
CA ALA A 196 -3.84 -8.69 -4.04
C ALA A 196 -3.08 -7.35 -4.15
N ARG A 197 -2.01 -7.19 -3.37
CA ARG A 197 -1.14 -6.01 -3.46
C ARG A 197 -0.39 -5.95 -4.78
N GLU A 198 0.14 -7.07 -5.26
CA GLU A 198 0.84 -7.13 -6.55
C GLU A 198 -0.11 -6.80 -7.71
N GLU A 199 -1.33 -7.36 -7.71
CA GLU A 199 -2.35 -7.06 -8.72
C GLU A 199 -2.74 -5.58 -8.72
N LEU A 200 -2.92 -4.99 -7.53
CA LEU A 200 -3.25 -3.56 -7.40
C LEU A 200 -2.12 -2.68 -7.96
N LEU A 201 -0.86 -2.98 -7.63
CA LEU A 201 0.30 -2.25 -8.14
C LEU A 201 0.43 -2.35 -9.66
N GLN A 202 0.15 -3.53 -10.23
CA GLN A 202 0.14 -3.71 -11.69
C GLN A 202 -0.98 -2.91 -12.36
N SER A 203 -2.18 -2.92 -11.77
CA SER A 203 -3.33 -2.14 -12.26
C SER A 203 -3.05 -0.63 -12.21
N GLU A 204 -2.50 -0.13 -11.10
CA GLU A 204 -2.14 1.28 -10.93
C GLU A 204 -1.09 1.71 -11.97
N ARG A 205 -0.05 0.91 -12.18
CA ARG A 205 0.98 1.17 -13.21
C ARG A 205 0.40 1.20 -14.61
N ALA A 206 -0.48 0.26 -14.94
CA ALA A 206 -1.14 0.21 -16.24
C ALA A 206 -2.04 1.45 -16.46
N ALA A 207 -2.83 1.83 -15.45
CA ALA A 207 -3.69 3.00 -15.51
C ALA A 207 -2.88 4.30 -15.66
N ARG A 208 -1.80 4.44 -14.90
CA ARG A 208 -0.89 5.59 -14.99
C ARG A 208 -0.25 5.70 -16.37
N SER A 209 0.30 4.61 -16.89
CA SER A 209 0.90 4.57 -18.23
C SER A 209 -0.11 4.93 -19.32
N ALA A 210 -1.35 4.42 -19.21
CA ALA A 210 -2.43 4.77 -20.13
C ALA A 210 -2.77 6.27 -20.08
N ALA A 211 -2.88 6.84 -18.88
CA ALA A 211 -3.14 8.27 -18.69
C ALA A 211 -2.01 9.15 -19.26
N GLU A 212 -0.75 8.80 -18.99
CA GLU A 212 0.42 9.52 -19.50
C GLU A 212 0.49 9.47 -21.04
N ASN A 213 0.21 8.31 -21.63
CA ASN A 213 0.16 8.17 -23.09
C ASN A 213 -1.00 8.97 -23.70
N MET A 214 -2.18 8.94 -23.07
CA MET A 214 -3.35 9.68 -23.54
C MET A 214 -3.12 11.19 -23.46
N ALA A 215 -2.46 11.68 -22.41
CA ALA A 215 -2.03 13.06 -22.30
C ALA A 215 -1.06 13.44 -23.43
N ARG A 216 -0.05 12.60 -23.71
CA ARG A 216 0.90 12.85 -24.80
C ARG A 216 0.24 12.89 -26.17
N LEU A 217 -0.66 11.94 -26.45
CA LEU A 217 -1.40 11.89 -27.72
C LEU A 217 -2.31 13.10 -27.89
N LYS A 218 -2.98 13.54 -26.82
CA LYS A 218 -3.77 14.78 -26.82
C LYS A 218 -2.89 15.97 -27.19
N ASP A 219 -1.68 16.07 -26.64
CA ASP A 219 -0.77 17.19 -26.91
C ASP A 219 -0.29 17.21 -28.36
N GLU A 220 0.17 16.06 -28.86
CA GLU A 220 0.63 15.90 -30.25
C GLU A 220 -0.49 16.18 -31.24
N PHE A 221 -1.70 15.70 -30.95
CA PHE A 221 -2.89 15.95 -31.75
C PHE A 221 -3.23 17.45 -31.79
N LEU A 222 -3.27 18.13 -30.65
CA LEU A 222 -3.59 19.56 -30.58
C LEU A 222 -2.54 20.41 -31.31
N ALA A 223 -1.26 20.09 -31.15
CA ALA A 223 -0.17 20.77 -31.84
C ALA A 223 -0.26 20.61 -33.37
N THR A 224 -0.45 19.37 -33.83
CA THR A 224 -0.56 19.04 -35.26
C THR A 224 -1.77 19.71 -35.89
N LEU A 225 -2.96 19.53 -35.29
CA LEU A 225 -4.19 20.15 -35.79
C LEU A 225 -4.05 21.66 -35.93
N SER A 226 -3.42 22.31 -34.96
CA SER A 226 -3.29 23.76 -34.98
C SER A 226 -2.39 24.25 -36.11
N HIS A 227 -1.32 23.53 -36.41
CA HIS A 227 -0.47 23.83 -37.56
C HIS A 227 -1.22 23.60 -38.89
N GLU A 228 -1.90 22.46 -39.01
CA GLU A 228 -2.67 22.08 -40.19
C GLU A 228 -3.85 23.00 -40.46
N LEU A 229 -4.47 23.58 -39.43
CA LEU A 229 -5.56 24.56 -39.56
C LEU A 229 -5.05 25.98 -39.81
N ARG A 230 -3.91 26.37 -39.24
CA ARG A 230 -3.33 27.73 -39.39
C ARG A 230 -2.92 28.00 -40.83
N THR A 231 -2.35 27.02 -41.51
CA THR A 231 -1.83 27.16 -42.88
C THR A 231 -2.91 27.55 -43.92
N PRO A 232 -4.04 26.82 -44.05
CA PRO A 232 -5.12 27.21 -44.96
C PRO A 232 -5.78 28.52 -44.53
N LEU A 233 -5.94 28.76 -43.21
CA LEU A 233 -6.50 30.02 -42.72
C LEU A 233 -5.65 31.23 -43.08
N THR A 234 -4.33 31.13 -42.97
CA THR A 234 -3.40 32.20 -43.36
C THR A 234 -3.52 32.51 -44.84
N THR A 235 -3.76 31.50 -45.68
CA THR A 235 -3.98 31.66 -47.11
C THR A 235 -5.32 32.35 -47.40
N ILE A 236 -6.41 31.91 -46.75
CA ILE A 236 -7.75 32.52 -46.88
C ILE A 236 -7.72 33.99 -46.44
N LEU A 237 -7.13 34.28 -45.27
CA LEU A 237 -6.94 35.64 -44.77
C LEU A 237 -6.14 36.47 -45.76
N GLY A 238 -4.94 36.01 -46.15
CA GLY A 238 -4.06 36.77 -47.04
C GLY A 238 -4.72 37.11 -48.38
N TRP A 239 -5.41 36.17 -49.02
CA TRP A 239 -6.13 36.45 -50.26
C TRP A 239 -7.34 37.34 -50.06
N SER A 240 -8.09 37.16 -48.98
CA SER A 240 -9.25 38.00 -48.68
C SER A 240 -8.85 39.47 -48.45
N GLU A 241 -7.76 39.71 -47.73
CA GLU A 241 -7.20 41.04 -47.48
C GLU A 241 -6.67 41.69 -48.76
N LEU A 242 -5.93 40.94 -49.60
CA LEU A 242 -5.44 41.44 -50.89
C LEU A 242 -6.58 41.79 -51.85
N LEU A 243 -7.68 41.03 -51.84
CA LEU A 243 -8.85 41.33 -52.65
C LEU A 243 -9.63 42.54 -52.11
N LEU A 244 -9.75 42.68 -50.78
CA LEU A 244 -10.36 43.85 -50.15
C LEU A 244 -9.65 45.15 -50.53
N GLN A 245 -8.32 45.14 -50.67
CA GLN A 245 -7.55 46.30 -51.12
C GLN A 245 -7.82 46.72 -52.58
N ARG A 246 -8.42 45.85 -53.39
CA ARG A 246 -8.66 46.09 -54.83
C ARG A 246 -10.13 46.34 -55.17
N VAL A 247 -11.04 46.25 -54.20
CA VAL A 247 -12.48 46.37 -54.40
C VAL A 247 -12.99 47.61 -53.67
N ASP A 248 -13.81 48.42 -54.36
CA ASP A 248 -14.44 49.58 -53.72
C ASP A 248 -15.30 49.16 -52.53
N ASN A 249 -15.19 49.93 -51.44
CA ASN A 249 -15.90 49.73 -50.17
C ASN A 249 -17.44 49.76 -50.29
N THR A 250 -17.98 50.29 -51.38
CA THR A 250 -19.43 50.31 -51.68
C THR A 250 -19.91 49.07 -52.43
N SER A 251 -18.99 48.25 -52.96
CA SER A 251 -19.32 47.06 -53.74
C SER A 251 -19.91 45.94 -52.87
N PRO A 252 -20.92 45.19 -53.35
CA PRO A 252 -21.38 43.97 -52.70
C PRO A 252 -20.27 42.94 -52.47
N LEU A 253 -19.26 42.90 -53.36
CA LEU A 253 -18.07 42.04 -53.23
C LEU A 253 -17.23 42.40 -52.01
N PHE A 254 -17.11 43.69 -51.68
CA PHE A 254 -16.39 44.15 -50.49
C PHE A 254 -17.05 43.62 -49.22
N LYS A 255 -18.38 43.70 -49.13
CA LYS A 255 -19.13 43.13 -47.99
C LYS A 255 -18.88 41.63 -47.84
N GLY A 256 -18.95 40.87 -48.95
CA GLY A 256 -18.71 39.43 -48.92
C GLY A 256 -17.28 39.05 -48.50
N LEU A 257 -16.27 39.70 -49.10
CA LEU A 257 -14.86 39.49 -48.76
C LEU A 257 -14.55 39.86 -47.30
N ASN A 258 -15.15 40.94 -46.80
CA ASN A 258 -14.97 41.38 -45.42
C ASN A 258 -15.54 40.36 -44.42
N VAL A 259 -16.68 39.74 -44.74
CA VAL A 259 -17.23 38.64 -43.92
C VAL A 259 -16.30 37.42 -43.92
N ILE A 260 -15.73 37.05 -45.07
CA ILE A 260 -14.77 35.93 -45.18
C ILE A 260 -13.51 36.23 -44.35
N ALA A 261 -12.93 37.42 -44.51
CA ALA A 261 -11.73 37.84 -43.78
C ALA A 261 -11.96 37.82 -42.26
N ASN A 262 -13.08 38.39 -41.80
CA ASN A 262 -13.45 38.41 -40.38
C ASN A 262 -13.67 36.99 -39.83
N SER A 263 -14.31 36.11 -40.61
CA SER A 263 -14.56 34.73 -40.21
C SER A 263 -13.25 33.93 -40.08
N ALA A 264 -12.35 34.07 -41.05
CA ALA A 264 -11.04 33.43 -41.01
C ALA A 264 -10.18 33.99 -39.87
N GLY A 265 -10.22 35.31 -39.62
CA GLY A 265 -9.56 35.95 -38.49
C GLY A 265 -10.08 35.49 -37.13
N ALA A 266 -11.40 35.31 -37.00
CA ALA A 266 -12.00 34.73 -35.80
C ALA A 266 -11.56 33.27 -35.58
N GLN A 267 -11.54 32.46 -36.63
CA GLN A 267 -11.14 31.05 -36.53
C GLN A 267 -9.65 30.90 -36.18
N LYS A 268 -8.78 31.73 -36.76
CA LYS A 268 -7.35 31.77 -36.42
C LYS A 268 -7.13 32.07 -34.93
N ARG A 269 -7.88 33.03 -34.37
CA ARG A 269 -7.82 33.37 -32.95
C ARG A 269 -8.27 32.20 -32.06
N LEU A 270 -9.42 31.60 -32.36
CA LEU A 270 -9.93 30.45 -31.58
C LEU A 270 -8.95 29.27 -31.52
N ILE A 271 -8.27 28.97 -32.64
CA ILE A 271 -7.25 27.92 -32.67
C ILE A 271 -6.05 28.28 -31.78
N SER A 272 -5.62 29.54 -31.83
CA SER A 272 -4.53 30.04 -30.98
C SER A 272 -4.90 29.95 -29.49
N ASP A 273 -6.10 30.41 -29.13
CA ASP A 273 -6.57 30.43 -27.74
C ASP A 273 -6.71 29.00 -27.19
N MET A 274 -7.18 28.06 -28.01
CA MET A 274 -7.28 26.64 -27.64
C MET A 274 -5.90 26.02 -27.33
N LEU A 275 -4.87 26.37 -28.12
CA LEU A 275 -3.50 25.93 -27.88
C LEU A 275 -2.89 26.53 -26.62
N ASP A 276 -3.07 27.83 -26.42
CA ASP A 276 -2.56 28.54 -25.25
C ASP A 276 -3.17 27.93 -23.97
N LEU A 277 -4.49 27.68 -23.98
CA LEU A 277 -5.19 27.05 -22.86
C LEU A 277 -4.70 25.61 -22.61
N SER A 278 -4.50 24.82 -23.67
CA SER A 278 -3.95 23.47 -23.54
C SER A 278 -2.54 23.49 -22.95
N SER A 279 -1.68 24.41 -23.40
CA SER A 279 -0.32 24.55 -22.91
C SER A 279 -0.27 25.01 -21.44
N MET A 280 -1.21 25.89 -21.04
CA MET A 280 -1.37 26.34 -19.66
C MET A 280 -1.77 25.21 -18.72
N LEU A 281 -2.79 24.41 -19.08
CA LEU A 281 -3.27 23.30 -18.25
C LEU A 281 -2.19 22.22 -17.98
N LEU A 282 -1.18 22.13 -18.84
CA LEU A 282 -0.09 21.17 -18.74
C LEU A 282 1.17 21.75 -18.06
N GLY A 283 1.13 23.02 -17.65
CA GLY A 283 2.29 23.70 -17.08
C GLY A 283 3.45 23.88 -18.06
N LYS A 284 3.18 23.82 -19.38
CA LYS A 284 4.20 23.97 -20.44
C LYS A 284 4.46 25.42 -20.84
N VAL A 285 3.66 26.36 -20.34
CA VAL A 285 3.87 27.79 -20.59
C VAL A 285 5.10 28.25 -19.79
N GLN A 286 6.14 28.61 -20.52
CA GLN A 286 7.30 29.33 -19.97
C GLN A 286 7.02 30.83 -20.15
N LEU A 287 7.20 31.59 -19.07
CA LEU A 287 7.10 33.05 -19.10
C LEU A 287 8.48 33.64 -19.32
N GLU A 288 8.60 34.51 -20.31
CA GLU A 288 9.83 35.28 -20.53
C GLU A 288 9.75 36.57 -19.71
N VAL A 289 10.26 36.52 -18.47
CA VAL A 289 10.15 37.63 -17.52
C VAL A 289 11.26 38.64 -17.77
N GLU A 290 10.87 39.87 -18.12
CA GLU A 290 11.76 41.02 -18.29
C GLU A 290 11.23 42.25 -17.53
N VAL A 291 12.07 43.29 -17.42
CA VAL A 291 11.65 44.58 -16.83
C VAL A 291 10.91 45.38 -17.89
N LEU A 292 9.64 45.67 -17.64
CA LEU A 292 8.73 46.34 -18.56
C LEU A 292 8.21 47.65 -17.97
N ASP A 293 8.00 48.65 -18.81
CA ASP A 293 7.27 49.86 -18.44
C ASP A 293 5.81 49.75 -18.90
N LEU A 294 4.88 49.65 -17.93
CA LEU A 294 3.45 49.56 -18.23
C LEU A 294 2.92 50.81 -18.94
N ASN A 295 3.56 51.98 -18.78
CA ASN A 295 3.16 53.19 -19.49
C ASN A 295 3.31 53.00 -21.00
N LEU A 296 4.44 52.42 -21.43
CA LEU A 296 4.71 52.12 -22.84
C LEU A 296 3.75 51.05 -23.36
N LEU A 297 3.56 49.97 -22.60
CA LEU A 297 2.71 48.85 -23.00
C LEU A 297 1.25 49.27 -23.21
N LEU A 298 0.70 50.11 -22.32
CA LEU A 298 -0.65 50.65 -22.45
C LEU A 298 -0.80 51.61 -23.63
N GLY A 299 0.22 52.46 -23.86
CA GLY A 299 0.25 53.35 -25.01
C GLY A 299 0.22 52.58 -26.34
N GLU A 300 1.03 51.54 -26.46
CA GLU A 300 1.03 50.65 -27.64
C GLU A 300 -0.30 49.92 -27.82
N ALA A 301 -0.90 49.43 -26.73
CA ALA A 301 -2.16 48.70 -26.78
C ALA A 301 -3.34 49.58 -27.26
N ILE A 302 -3.40 50.84 -26.81
CA ILE A 302 -4.40 51.82 -27.29
C ILE A 302 -4.14 52.21 -28.74
N GLY A 303 -2.88 52.52 -29.09
CA GLY A 303 -2.54 52.91 -30.47
C GLY A 303 -2.90 51.84 -31.50
N ALA A 304 -2.82 50.55 -31.12
CA ALA A 304 -3.24 49.44 -31.98
C ALA A 304 -4.76 49.37 -32.22
N GLN A 305 -5.58 50.04 -31.40
CA GLN A 305 -7.04 50.00 -31.45
C GLN A 305 -7.68 51.33 -31.86
N GLU A 306 -6.89 52.38 -32.01
CA GLU A 306 -7.32 53.76 -32.27
C GLU A 306 -8.27 53.85 -33.48
N LEU A 307 -7.92 53.22 -34.61
CA LEU A 307 -8.74 53.23 -35.82
C LEU A 307 -10.13 52.58 -35.62
N VAL A 308 -10.22 51.54 -34.79
CA VAL A 308 -11.48 50.84 -34.51
C VAL A 308 -12.35 51.68 -33.58
N ALA A 309 -11.73 52.33 -32.60
CA ALA A 309 -12.40 53.24 -31.68
C ALA A 309 -12.93 54.49 -32.41
N GLU A 310 -12.12 55.11 -33.28
CA GLU A 310 -12.51 56.23 -34.14
C GLU A 310 -13.68 55.88 -35.06
N GLY A 311 -13.69 54.66 -35.63
CA GLY A 311 -14.78 54.19 -36.49
C GLY A 311 -16.15 54.13 -35.78
N LYS A 312 -16.16 54.02 -34.45
CA LYS A 312 -17.35 54.12 -33.59
C LYS A 312 -17.50 55.50 -32.91
N ALA A 313 -16.63 56.46 -33.21
CA ALA A 313 -16.54 57.75 -32.54
C ALA A 313 -16.45 57.64 -31.00
N LEU A 314 -15.70 56.65 -30.49
CA LEU A 314 -15.52 56.46 -29.06
C LEU A 314 -14.57 57.50 -28.46
N ASP A 315 -14.90 57.99 -27.27
CA ASP A 315 -14.04 58.87 -26.47
C ASP A 315 -13.11 58.01 -25.59
N VAL A 316 -11.83 57.92 -25.95
CA VAL A 316 -10.84 57.09 -25.25
C VAL A 316 -9.93 57.96 -24.41
N HIS A 317 -10.02 57.84 -23.09
CA HIS A 317 -9.17 58.57 -22.14
C HIS A 317 -8.12 57.64 -21.56
N LEU A 318 -6.87 58.10 -21.58
CA LEU A 318 -5.74 57.41 -20.98
C LEU A 318 -5.14 58.25 -19.85
N GLN A 319 -5.12 57.68 -18.64
CA GLN A 319 -4.51 58.28 -17.46
C GLN A 319 -3.34 57.43 -16.99
N LEU A 320 -2.12 57.95 -17.18
CA LEU A 320 -0.87 57.30 -16.78
C LEU A 320 -0.14 58.13 -15.71
N PRO A 321 0.63 57.49 -14.81
CA PRO A 321 1.56 58.18 -13.93
C PRO A 321 2.67 58.88 -14.73
N GLU A 322 3.17 60.02 -14.21
CA GLU A 322 4.31 60.74 -14.83
C GLU A 322 5.63 59.95 -14.75
N GLN A 323 5.76 59.04 -13.79
CA GLN A 323 6.94 58.20 -13.60
C GLN A 323 6.79 56.86 -14.34
N PRO A 324 7.90 56.25 -14.79
CA PRO A 324 7.88 54.91 -15.38
C PRO A 324 7.27 53.87 -14.45
N SER A 325 6.34 53.08 -14.97
CA SER A 325 5.61 52.10 -14.20
C SER A 325 6.23 50.72 -14.38
N LEU A 326 7.37 50.51 -13.74
CA LEU A 326 8.20 49.32 -13.97
C LEU A 326 7.62 48.06 -13.28
N VAL A 327 7.55 46.96 -14.03
CA VAL A 327 7.16 45.63 -13.54
C VAL A 327 8.06 44.54 -14.11
N LEU A 328 8.14 43.41 -13.40
CA LEU A 328 8.67 42.17 -13.96
C LEU A 328 7.52 41.40 -14.61
N GLY A 329 7.59 41.14 -15.92
CA GLY A 329 6.54 40.44 -16.63
C GLY A 329 6.96 39.98 -18.02
N ASP A 330 6.05 39.26 -18.68
CA ASP A 330 6.19 38.85 -20.08
C ASP A 330 5.43 39.83 -20.96
N ALA A 331 6.14 40.55 -21.83
CA ALA A 331 5.57 41.61 -22.66
C ALA A 331 4.43 41.10 -23.54
N THR A 332 4.64 39.94 -24.17
CA THR A 332 3.68 39.35 -25.11
C THR A 332 2.39 38.96 -24.38
N ARG A 333 2.52 38.35 -23.20
CA ARG A 333 1.35 37.93 -22.41
C ARG A 333 0.60 39.09 -21.80
N LEU A 334 1.29 40.11 -21.30
CA LEU A 334 0.64 41.32 -20.79
C LEU A 334 -0.05 42.10 -21.91
N GLN A 335 0.57 42.21 -23.09
CA GLN A 335 -0.06 42.84 -24.26
C GLN A 335 -1.31 42.08 -24.71
N GLN A 336 -1.30 40.74 -24.65
CA GLN A 336 -2.48 39.90 -24.93
C GLN A 336 -3.62 40.16 -23.94
N VAL A 337 -3.32 40.32 -22.64
CA VAL A 337 -4.33 40.69 -21.63
C VAL A 337 -4.94 42.06 -21.94
N LEU A 338 -4.11 43.08 -22.18
CA LEU A 338 -4.57 44.43 -22.50
C LEU A 338 -5.42 44.47 -23.76
N TRP A 339 -4.98 43.79 -24.81
CA TRP A 339 -5.72 43.69 -26.07
C TRP A 339 -7.08 43.02 -25.89
N ASN A 340 -7.17 41.96 -25.07
CA ASN A 340 -8.44 41.29 -24.78
C ASN A 340 -9.41 42.20 -24.01
N LEU A 341 -8.92 42.96 -23.02
CA LEU A 341 -9.74 43.90 -22.27
C LEU A 341 -10.23 45.05 -23.16
N LEU A 342 -9.31 45.68 -23.90
CA LEU A 342 -9.62 46.81 -24.79
C LEU A 342 -10.56 46.42 -25.93
N SER A 343 -10.32 45.28 -26.58
CA SER A 343 -11.18 44.84 -27.68
C SER A 343 -12.60 44.51 -27.20
N ASN A 344 -12.75 43.97 -25.98
CA ASN A 344 -14.06 43.78 -25.37
C ASN A 344 -14.73 45.12 -25.07
N ALA A 345 -14.02 46.06 -24.43
CA ALA A 345 -14.54 47.40 -24.14
C ALA A 345 -15.04 48.09 -25.42
N ILE A 346 -14.24 48.11 -26.48
CA ILE A 346 -14.62 48.71 -27.79
C ILE A 346 -15.81 47.98 -28.41
N LYS A 347 -15.86 46.65 -28.31
CA LYS A 347 -16.94 45.85 -28.89
C LYS A 347 -18.28 46.17 -28.23
N PHE A 348 -18.32 46.23 -26.90
CA PHE A 348 -19.54 46.37 -26.12
C PHE A 348 -19.94 47.83 -25.82
N THR A 349 -19.06 48.79 -26.08
CA THR A 349 -19.42 50.21 -26.03
C THR A 349 -20.18 50.61 -27.32
N PRO A 350 -21.36 51.26 -27.21
CA PRO A 350 -22.08 51.82 -28.35
C PRO A 350 -21.31 53.00 -28.97
N ALA A 351 -21.70 53.41 -30.19
CA ALA A 351 -21.10 54.57 -30.83
C ALA A 351 -21.25 55.83 -29.96
N GLU A 352 -20.25 56.72 -29.98
CA GLU A 352 -20.17 57.93 -29.12
C GLU A 352 -20.05 57.65 -27.61
N GLY A 353 -19.84 56.39 -27.21
CA GLY A 353 -19.55 56.03 -25.82
C GLY A 353 -18.11 56.33 -25.40
N ARG A 354 -17.79 56.06 -24.13
CA ARG A 354 -16.50 56.39 -23.51
C ARG A 354 -15.80 55.15 -22.97
N ILE A 355 -14.48 55.11 -23.13
CA ILE A 355 -13.58 54.12 -22.52
C ILE A 355 -12.49 54.85 -21.76
N ASP A 356 -12.36 54.57 -20.46
CA ASP A 356 -11.34 55.10 -19.58
C ASP A 356 -10.32 54.02 -19.23
N LEU A 357 -9.05 54.26 -19.58
CA LEU A 357 -7.92 53.45 -19.15
C LEU A 357 -7.12 54.21 -18.09
N GLN A 358 -6.92 53.58 -16.95
CA GLN A 358 -6.22 54.17 -15.83
C GLN A 358 -5.17 53.22 -15.27
N LEU A 359 -3.97 53.75 -15.04
CA LEU A 359 -2.89 53.06 -14.34
C LEU A 359 -2.57 53.80 -13.04
N GLN A 360 -2.68 53.10 -11.90
CA GLN A 360 -2.39 53.67 -10.58
C GLN A 360 -1.49 52.74 -9.77
N ALA A 361 -0.66 53.33 -8.91
CA ALA A 361 0.06 52.58 -7.88
C ALA A 361 -0.87 52.29 -6.71
N ASP A 362 -0.93 51.03 -6.28
CA ASP A 362 -1.58 50.59 -5.05
C ASP A 362 -0.59 49.77 -4.21
N GLY A 363 0.04 50.45 -3.25
CA GLY A 363 1.10 49.88 -2.43
C GLY A 363 2.30 49.41 -3.27
N ASN A 364 2.50 48.09 -3.31
CA ASN A 364 3.59 47.44 -4.07
C ASN A 364 3.16 46.94 -5.46
N HIS A 365 1.95 47.28 -5.91
CA HIS A 365 1.41 46.81 -7.18
C HIS A 365 0.96 47.98 -8.05
N TRP A 366 0.87 47.70 -9.35
CA TRP A 366 0.22 48.56 -10.31
C TRP A 366 -1.17 48.02 -10.63
N VAL A 367 -2.18 48.90 -10.61
CA VAL A 367 -3.57 48.57 -10.93
C VAL A 367 -3.90 49.20 -12.27
N ILE A 368 -4.25 48.35 -13.23
CA ILE A 368 -4.77 48.76 -14.54
C ILE A 368 -6.28 48.63 -14.48
N THR A 369 -6.98 49.73 -14.70
CA THR A 369 -8.45 49.78 -14.78
C THR A 369 -8.85 50.10 -16.21
N VAL A 370 -9.71 49.26 -16.79
CA VAL A 370 -10.40 49.52 -18.06
C VAL A 370 -11.88 49.66 -17.71
N HIS A 371 -12.41 50.85 -17.92
CA HIS A 371 -13.80 51.17 -17.69
C HIS A 371 -14.45 51.57 -19.01
N ASP A 372 -15.64 51.06 -19.29
CA ASP A 372 -16.39 51.37 -20.50
C ASP A 372 -17.84 51.72 -20.16
N THR A 373 -18.48 52.53 -21.00
CA THR A 373 -19.89 52.93 -20.84
C THR A 373 -20.83 52.05 -21.65
N GLY A 374 -20.48 50.78 -21.88
CA GLY A 374 -21.31 49.81 -22.59
C GLY A 374 -22.48 49.28 -21.78
N ASP A 375 -23.16 48.27 -22.31
CA ASP A 375 -24.37 47.65 -21.72
C ASP A 375 -24.11 46.92 -20.38
N GLY A 376 -22.85 46.84 -19.96
CA GLY A 376 -22.43 46.15 -18.75
C GLY A 376 -22.63 44.64 -18.84
N ILE A 377 -22.50 43.97 -17.69
CA ILE A 377 -22.65 42.53 -17.56
C ILE A 377 -23.72 42.26 -16.49
N ALA A 378 -24.75 41.50 -16.85
CA ALA A 378 -25.78 41.14 -15.88
C ALA A 378 -25.19 40.33 -14.71
N PRO A 379 -25.59 40.57 -13.45
CA PRO A 379 -24.93 40.03 -12.26
C PRO A 379 -24.78 38.51 -12.24
N GLU A 380 -25.73 37.80 -12.85
CA GLU A 380 -25.75 36.34 -12.99
C GLU A 380 -24.60 35.77 -13.83
N PHE A 381 -24.01 36.57 -14.73
CA PHE A 381 -22.86 36.15 -15.54
C PHE A 381 -21.50 36.46 -14.90
N LEU A 382 -21.45 37.28 -13.84
CA LEU A 382 -20.19 37.66 -13.19
C LEU A 382 -19.44 36.45 -12.60
N ASN A 383 -20.17 35.47 -12.06
CA ASN A 383 -19.58 34.24 -11.51
C ASN A 383 -19.06 33.27 -12.58
N HIS A 384 -19.38 33.50 -13.85
CA HIS A 384 -18.94 32.68 -14.98
C HIS A 384 -17.75 33.29 -15.73
N LEU A 385 -17.33 34.50 -15.37
CA LEU A 385 -16.11 35.11 -15.88
C LEU A 385 -14.90 34.60 -15.10
N SER A 386 -13.79 34.37 -15.79
CA SER A 386 -12.55 33.84 -15.21
C SER A 386 -11.78 34.84 -14.32
N TRP A 387 -12.38 35.99 -13.98
CA TRP A 387 -11.75 37.09 -13.25
C TRP A 387 -12.58 37.48 -12.02
N SER A 388 -11.98 37.36 -10.84
CA SER A 388 -12.60 37.59 -9.53
C SER A 388 -12.88 39.06 -9.18
N SER A 389 -12.64 40.00 -10.08
CA SER A 389 -12.69 41.45 -9.81
C SER A 389 -13.40 42.27 -10.88
N CYS A 390 -14.39 41.68 -11.58
CA CYS A 390 -15.31 42.43 -12.43
C CYS A 390 -16.37 43.09 -11.53
N MET A 391 -16.20 44.37 -11.19
CA MET A 391 -17.22 45.14 -10.46
C MET A 391 -18.18 45.78 -11.46
N ALA A 392 -19.45 45.37 -11.42
CA ALA A 392 -20.51 46.11 -12.08
C ALA A 392 -20.65 47.49 -11.41
N ALA A 393 -20.53 48.57 -12.18
CA ALA A 393 -20.98 49.87 -11.70
C ALA A 393 -22.52 49.82 -11.49
N PRO A 394 -23.04 50.44 -10.42
CA PRO A 394 -24.45 50.37 -10.03
C PRO A 394 -25.41 51.03 -11.02
#